data_AF-A0A7S2KJ01-F1
#
_entry.id   AF-A0A7S2KJ01-F1
#
_cell.length_a   1.000
_cell.length_b   1.000
_cell.length_c   1.000
_cell.angle_alpha   90.00
_cell.angle_beta   90.00
_cell.angle_gamma   90.00
#
_symmetry.space_group_name_H-M   'P 1'
#
loop_
_entity.id
_entity.type
_entity.pdbx_description
1 polymer ?
#
loop_
_entity_poly.entity_id
_entity_poly.type
_entity_poly.pdbx_seq_one_letter_code
_entity_poly.pdbx_strand_id
1 'polypeptide(L)'
;YDGTDAVMLSGETANGCYFRQAVDIMVRTCSEAESSVNFDEMHQSVRNSVKARFQLSSSESLASSAVKTAVDVGAKAIIVYSESGTTARHVAKFRPGMPIAVLTPSQQVARQCFGTLKGCYAYVVNSLEEPEKLNAEVMRECRIAGVAAPGEPVVIVCGTQIGSGSTNQIKVEYVQSPDDASDKPHLDDNAAEFNGCTIS
;
A
#
# COMPACT_ATOMS: atom_id res chain seq x y z
N TYR A 1 18.31 12.21 2.30
CA TYR A 1 17.30 12.49 1.26
C TYR A 1 16.18 13.33 1.86
N ASP A 2 15.51 14.16 1.07
CA ASP A 2 14.46 15.11 1.52
C ASP A 2 13.09 14.45 1.79
N GLY A 3 12.87 13.24 1.27
CA GLY A 3 11.67 12.44 1.60
C GLY A 3 10.40 12.82 0.85
N THR A 4 10.53 13.44 -0.34
CA THR A 4 9.41 13.78 -1.23
C THR A 4 8.59 12.54 -1.62
N ASP A 5 7.27 12.73 -1.77
CA ASP A 5 6.33 11.70 -2.22
C ASP A 5 6.32 11.54 -3.74
N ALA A 6 6.57 12.62 -4.48
CA ALA A 6 6.57 12.63 -5.93
C ALA A 6 7.64 13.58 -6.49
N VAL A 7 8.03 13.31 -7.73
CA VAL A 7 8.91 14.15 -8.55
C VAL A 7 8.16 14.55 -9.81
N MET A 8 8.40 15.77 -10.29
CA MET A 8 7.69 16.33 -11.43
C MET A 8 8.66 16.59 -12.58
N LEU A 9 8.32 16.07 -13.76
CA LEU A 9 8.91 16.48 -15.04
C LEU A 9 7.99 17.52 -15.68
N SER A 10 8.57 18.59 -16.21
CA SER A 10 7.84 19.73 -16.77
C SER A 10 8.08 19.81 -18.28
N GLY A 11 9.04 20.65 -18.72
CA GLY A 11 9.34 20.82 -20.14
C GLY A 11 9.93 19.57 -20.78
N GLU A 12 10.55 18.71 -19.97
CA GLU A 12 11.19 17.46 -20.37
C GLU A 12 10.21 16.48 -21.02
N THR A 13 8.99 16.40 -20.48
CA THR A 13 7.91 15.54 -20.99
C THR A 13 6.90 16.31 -21.84
N ALA A 14 6.73 17.63 -21.63
CA ALA A 14 5.77 18.43 -22.38
C ALA A 14 6.18 18.71 -23.83
N ASN A 15 7.43 19.12 -24.06
CA ASN A 15 7.93 19.52 -25.39
C ASN A 15 9.30 18.89 -25.73
N GLY A 16 9.82 18.00 -24.88
CA GLY A 16 11.12 17.39 -25.06
C GLY A 16 11.14 16.35 -26.18
N CYS A 17 12.21 16.36 -26.98
CA CYS A 17 12.44 15.34 -28.02
C CYS A 17 12.73 13.94 -27.44
N TYR A 18 13.02 13.85 -26.13
CA TYR A 18 13.45 12.64 -25.42
C TYR A 18 12.59 12.37 -24.18
N PHE A 19 11.27 12.55 -24.30
CA PHE A 19 10.33 12.42 -23.18
C PHE A 19 10.40 11.03 -22.50
N ARG A 20 10.59 9.95 -23.27
CA ARG A 20 10.70 8.59 -22.72
C ARG A 20 11.98 8.40 -21.91
N GLN A 21 13.11 8.85 -22.44
CA GLN A 21 14.41 8.77 -21.76
C GLN A 21 14.42 9.61 -20.48
N ALA A 22 13.76 10.77 -20.48
CA ALA A 22 13.63 11.59 -19.28
C ALA A 22 12.91 10.84 -18.15
N VAL A 23 11.83 10.13 -18.48
CA VAL A 23 11.11 9.28 -17.51
C VAL A 23 11.96 8.09 -17.08
N ASP A 24 12.61 7.39 -18.01
CA ASP A 24 13.45 6.21 -17.70
C ASP A 24 14.62 6.58 -16.76
N ILE A 25 15.29 7.71 -17.01
CA ILE A 25 16.36 8.22 -16.15
C ILE A 25 15.81 8.62 -14.78
N MET A 26 14.63 9.24 -14.72
CA MET A 26 13.98 9.59 -13.45
C MET A 26 13.68 8.35 -12.63
N VAL A 27 13.05 7.34 -13.22
CA VAL A 27 12.75 6.05 -12.56
C VAL A 27 14.03 5.43 -12.03
N ARG A 28 15.07 5.31 -12.87
CA ARG A 28 16.35 4.75 -12.44
C ARG A 28 16.97 5.52 -11.28
N THR A 29 16.96 6.85 -11.35
CA THR A 29 17.53 7.70 -10.28
C THR A 29 16.78 7.53 -8.96
N CYS A 30 15.45 7.45 -9.02
CA CYS A 30 14.61 7.19 -7.84
C CYS A 30 14.90 5.80 -7.26
N SER A 31 14.95 4.75 -8.08
CA SER A 31 15.25 3.39 -7.63
C SER A 31 16.63 3.28 -6.98
N GLU A 32 17.66 3.88 -7.59
CA GLU A 32 19.02 3.90 -7.03
C GLU A 32 19.05 4.65 -5.69
N ALA A 33 18.41 5.83 -5.61
CA ALA A 33 18.33 6.59 -4.37
C ALA A 33 17.62 5.81 -3.26
N GLU A 34 16.54 5.11 -3.59
CA GLU A 34 15.77 4.29 -2.64
C GLU A 34 16.51 3.05 -2.17
N SER A 35 17.33 2.43 -3.03
CA SER A 35 18.14 1.25 -2.67
C SER A 35 19.12 1.50 -1.52
N SER A 36 19.53 2.76 -1.33
CA SER A 36 20.45 3.18 -0.27
C SER A 36 19.77 3.59 1.04
N VAL A 37 18.43 3.58 1.07
CA VAL A 37 17.66 4.05 2.23
C VAL A 37 17.45 2.92 3.23
N ASN A 38 17.85 3.15 4.49
CA ASN A 38 17.39 2.33 5.61
C ASN A 38 15.98 2.76 6.02
N PHE A 39 14.96 2.00 5.59
CA PHE A 39 13.57 2.30 5.89
C PHE A 39 13.20 2.17 7.37
N ASP A 40 13.88 1.33 8.15
CA ASP A 40 13.61 1.21 9.60
C ASP A 40 14.11 2.45 10.34
N GLU A 41 15.32 2.93 10.02
CA GLU A 41 15.83 4.20 10.55
C GLU A 41 14.94 5.39 10.13
N MET A 42 14.47 5.40 8.88
CA MET A 42 13.55 6.43 8.38
C MET A 42 12.22 6.40 9.15
N HIS A 43 11.64 5.22 9.34
CA HIS A 43 10.41 5.04 10.12
C HIS A 43 10.56 5.60 11.54
N GLN A 44 11.64 5.22 12.23
CA GLN A 44 11.91 5.65 13.60
C GLN A 44 12.14 7.16 13.68
N SER A 45 12.88 7.73 12.73
CA SER A 45 13.13 9.18 12.65
C SER A 45 11.83 9.97 12.47
N VAL A 46 10.98 9.56 11.51
CA VAL A 46 9.68 10.21 11.29
C VAL A 46 8.82 10.11 12.54
N ARG A 47 8.70 8.92 13.14
CA ARG A 47 7.89 8.71 14.34
C ARG A 47 8.35 9.59 15.51
N ASN A 48 9.66 9.65 15.76
CA ASN A 48 10.22 10.43 16.87
C ASN A 48 10.05 11.93 16.64
N SER A 49 10.20 12.41 15.40
CA SER A 49 9.99 13.83 15.07
C SER A 49 8.54 14.29 15.31
N VAL A 50 7.56 13.43 15.00
CA VAL A 50 6.14 13.74 15.24
C VAL A 50 5.84 13.74 16.73
N LYS A 51 6.29 12.71 17.46
CA LYS A 51 6.09 12.60 18.91
C LYS A 51 6.73 13.73 19.71
N ALA A 52 7.81 14.32 19.21
CA ALA A 52 8.45 15.46 19.84
C ALA A 52 7.61 16.75 19.78
N ARG A 53 6.67 16.85 18.82
CA ARG A 53 5.84 18.04 18.60
C ARG A 53 4.40 17.85 19.04
N PHE A 54 3.83 16.67 18.83
CA PHE A 54 2.42 16.39 19.05
C PHE A 54 2.21 14.98 19.58
N GLN A 55 1.10 14.78 20.30
CA GLN A 55 0.62 13.44 20.62
C GLN A 55 -0.06 12.84 19.39
N LEU A 56 0.30 11.61 19.05
CA LEU A 56 -0.29 10.90 17.91
C LEU A 56 -1.77 10.63 18.16
N SER A 57 -2.60 10.85 17.13
CA SER A 57 -3.98 10.37 17.14
C SER A 57 -4.04 8.84 17.26
N SER A 58 -5.19 8.28 17.62
CA SER A 58 -5.39 6.81 17.68
C SER A 58 -5.10 6.16 16.32
N SER A 59 -5.65 6.72 15.24
CA SER A 59 -5.44 6.23 13.87
C SER A 59 -3.97 6.30 13.44
N GLU A 60 -3.26 7.39 13.75
CA GLU A 60 -1.82 7.49 13.45
C GLU A 60 -0.97 6.56 14.31
N SER A 61 -1.31 6.41 15.60
CA SER A 61 -0.62 5.49 16.50
C SER A 61 -0.75 4.06 16.01
N LEU A 62 -1.93 3.70 15.51
CA LEU A 62 -2.17 2.40 14.91
C LEU A 62 -1.43 2.24 13.58
N ALA A 63 -1.47 3.23 12.69
CA ALA A 63 -0.70 3.19 11.45
C ALA A 63 0.81 3.04 11.69
N SER A 64 1.37 3.76 12.68
CA SER A 64 2.76 3.60 13.11
C SER A 64 3.04 2.18 13.59
N SER A 65 2.11 1.62 14.38
CA SER A 65 2.24 0.26 14.91
C SER A 65 2.13 -0.78 13.79
N ALA A 66 1.27 -0.57 12.80
CA ALA A 66 1.12 -1.44 11.64
C ALA A 66 2.40 -1.51 10.81
N VAL A 67 3.03 -0.35 10.55
CA VAL A 67 4.32 -0.31 9.84
C VAL A 67 5.40 -1.01 10.66
N LYS A 68 5.44 -0.80 11.98
CA LYS A 68 6.41 -1.49 12.84
C LYS A 68 6.20 -3.02 12.83
N THR A 69 4.96 -3.47 12.98
CA THR A 69 4.59 -4.89 12.89
C THR A 69 4.99 -5.47 11.54
N ALA A 70 4.73 -4.76 10.44
CA ALA A 70 5.08 -5.21 9.10
C ALA A 70 6.60 -5.40 8.92
N VAL A 71 7.41 -4.49 9.45
CA VAL A 71 8.86 -4.63 9.50
C VAL A 71 9.28 -5.84 10.35
N ASP A 72 8.72 -5.96 11.56
CA ASP A 72 9.13 -6.98 12.54
C ASP A 72 8.77 -8.41 12.10
N VAL A 73 7.63 -8.59 11.43
CA VAL A 73 7.21 -9.92 10.89
C VAL A 73 7.78 -10.21 9.51
N GLY A 74 8.50 -9.26 8.89
CA GLY A 74 9.00 -9.41 7.52
C GLY A 74 7.87 -9.48 6.47
N ALA A 75 6.82 -8.69 6.66
CA ALA A 75 5.67 -8.67 5.76
C ALA A 75 6.05 -8.22 4.35
N LYS A 76 5.43 -8.83 3.35
CA LYS A 76 5.67 -8.49 1.94
C LYS A 76 4.90 -7.28 1.46
N ALA A 77 3.75 -7.02 2.06
CA ALA A 77 2.92 -5.87 1.75
C ALA A 77 2.09 -5.45 2.95
N ILE A 78 1.71 -4.17 2.96
CA ILE A 78 0.69 -3.63 3.86
C ILE A 78 -0.58 -3.40 3.06
N ILE A 79 -1.64 -4.11 3.40
CA ILE A 79 -2.95 -3.97 2.80
C ILE A 79 -3.75 -2.97 3.64
N VAL A 80 -4.36 -1.98 3.00
CA VAL A 80 -5.08 -0.89 3.65
C VAL A 80 -6.49 -0.79 3.08
N TYR A 81 -7.50 -0.99 3.92
CA TYR A 81 -8.88 -0.74 3.55
C TYR A 81 -9.25 0.70 3.93
N SER A 82 -9.64 1.51 2.95
CA SER A 82 -9.93 2.92 3.21
C SER A 82 -10.95 3.51 2.24
N GLU A 83 -12.05 4.04 2.79
CA GLU A 83 -13.06 4.76 2.01
C GLU A 83 -12.62 6.18 1.64
N SER A 84 -11.93 6.88 2.54
CA SER A 84 -11.52 8.28 2.37
C SER A 84 -10.02 8.47 2.06
N GLY A 85 -9.22 7.40 2.17
CA GLY A 85 -7.77 7.44 1.96
C GLY A 85 -6.96 7.97 3.15
N THR A 86 -7.60 8.34 4.26
CA THR A 86 -6.90 8.85 5.46
C THR A 86 -5.99 7.79 6.07
N THR A 87 -6.47 6.54 6.18
CA THR A 87 -5.67 5.41 6.66
C THR A 87 -4.41 5.23 5.81
N ALA A 88 -4.56 5.21 4.48
CA ALA A 88 -3.43 5.03 3.56
C ALA A 88 -2.39 6.15 3.74
N ARG A 89 -2.85 7.39 3.90
CA ARG A 89 -1.98 8.54 4.16
C ARG A 89 -1.22 8.42 5.48
N HIS A 90 -1.87 7.92 6.54
CA HIS A 90 -1.20 7.67 7.82
C HIS A 90 -0.15 6.57 7.73
N VAL A 91 -0.42 5.49 6.99
CA VAL A 91 0.56 4.41 6.77
C VAL A 91 1.74 4.93 5.93
N ALA A 92 1.48 5.59 4.80
CA ALA A 92 2.52 6.13 3.91
C ALA A 92 3.40 7.19 4.57
N LYS A 93 2.84 7.97 5.52
CA LYS A 93 3.58 8.95 6.34
C LYS A 93 4.76 8.30 7.07
N PHE A 94 4.60 7.07 7.55
CA PHE A 94 5.63 6.35 8.30
C PHE A 94 6.65 5.61 7.42
N ARG A 95 6.60 5.82 6.10
CA ARG A 95 7.59 5.37 5.10
C ARG A 95 7.95 3.87 5.24
N PRO A 96 6.98 2.96 5.11
CA PRO A 96 7.30 1.54 5.05
C PRO A 96 8.22 1.25 3.85
N GLY A 97 9.19 0.36 4.04
CA GLY A 97 10.05 -0.16 2.96
C GLY A 97 9.41 -1.26 2.11
N MET A 98 8.11 -1.51 2.26
CA MET A 98 7.34 -2.51 1.53
C MET A 98 6.14 -1.83 0.85
N PRO A 99 5.61 -2.39 -0.25
CA PRO A 99 4.47 -1.80 -0.95
C PRO A 99 3.21 -1.74 -0.07
N ILE A 100 2.42 -0.69 -0.27
CA ILE A 100 1.13 -0.48 0.37
C ILE A 100 0.02 -0.69 -0.66
N ALA A 101 -0.80 -1.73 -0.50
CA ALA A 101 -1.98 -1.97 -1.32
C ALA A 101 -3.22 -1.32 -0.71
N VAL A 102 -3.78 -0.29 -1.35
CA VAL A 102 -4.93 0.47 -0.85
C VAL A 102 -6.19 0.00 -1.57
N LEU A 103 -7.11 -0.63 -0.85
CA LEU A 103 -8.42 -1.00 -1.38
C LEU A 103 -9.46 0.05 -0.99
N THR A 104 -10.20 0.52 -1.98
CA THR A 104 -11.21 1.56 -1.80
C THR A 104 -12.37 1.40 -2.76
N PRO A 105 -13.61 1.73 -2.37
CA PRO A 105 -14.73 1.77 -3.31
C PRO A 105 -14.76 3.03 -4.18
N SER A 106 -13.98 4.06 -3.82
CA SER A 106 -13.97 5.33 -4.53
C SER A 106 -12.82 5.39 -5.54
N GLN A 107 -13.15 5.47 -6.82
CA GLN A 107 -12.14 5.72 -7.87
C GLN A 107 -11.37 7.02 -7.66
N GLN A 108 -12.02 8.04 -7.08
CA GLN A 108 -11.36 9.31 -6.78
C GLN A 108 -10.26 9.11 -5.73
N VAL A 109 -10.57 8.37 -4.66
CA VAL A 109 -9.60 8.08 -3.59
C VAL A 109 -8.49 7.19 -4.10
N ALA A 110 -8.79 6.22 -4.98
CA ALA A 110 -7.77 5.39 -5.62
C ALA A 110 -6.76 6.24 -6.40
N ARG A 111 -7.24 7.15 -7.26
CA ARG A 111 -6.37 8.05 -8.03
C ARG A 111 -5.54 8.96 -7.13
N GLN A 112 -6.12 9.47 -6.05
CA GLN A 112 -5.41 10.32 -5.10
C GLN A 112 -4.32 9.54 -4.37
N CYS A 113 -4.62 8.33 -3.87
CA CYS A 113 -3.64 7.52 -3.15
C CYS A 113 -2.50 7.08 -4.08
N PHE A 114 -2.81 6.54 -5.26
CA PHE A 114 -1.81 6.09 -6.22
C PHE A 114 -0.94 7.23 -6.76
N GLY A 115 -1.55 8.39 -7.05
CA GLY A 115 -0.83 9.51 -7.68
C GLY A 115 -0.04 10.40 -6.71
N THR A 116 -0.28 10.32 -5.39
CA THR A 116 0.30 11.28 -4.44
C THR A 116 1.00 10.65 -3.24
N LEU A 117 0.76 9.37 -2.94
CA LEU A 117 1.37 8.70 -1.78
C LEU A 117 2.47 7.76 -2.26
N LYS A 118 3.68 7.97 -1.75
CA LYS A 118 4.82 7.12 -2.08
C LYS A 118 4.60 5.68 -1.63
N GLY A 119 4.87 4.74 -2.54
CA GLY A 119 4.77 3.30 -2.27
C GLY A 119 3.33 2.77 -2.20
N CYS A 120 2.33 3.58 -2.54
CA CYS A 120 0.93 3.15 -2.56
C CYS A 120 0.48 2.70 -3.95
N TYR A 121 -0.10 1.51 -4.01
CA TYR A 121 -0.81 0.96 -5.15
C TYR A 121 -2.29 0.89 -4.78
N ALA A 122 -3.18 1.48 -5.57
CA ALA A 122 -4.60 1.56 -5.22
C ALA A 122 -5.46 0.68 -6.13
N TYR A 123 -6.42 -0.01 -5.53
CA TYR A 123 -7.33 -0.94 -6.17
C TYR A 123 -8.77 -0.58 -5.83
N VAL A 124 -9.62 -0.51 -6.86
CA VAL A 124 -11.02 -0.17 -6.70
C VAL A 124 -11.82 -1.44 -6.50
N VAL A 125 -12.58 -1.51 -5.40
CA VAL A 125 -13.42 -2.67 -5.05
C VAL A 125 -14.87 -2.25 -4.88
N ASN A 126 -15.82 -3.17 -5.05
CA ASN A 126 -17.24 -2.80 -5.02
C ASN A 126 -17.72 -2.37 -3.63
N SER A 127 -17.25 -3.05 -2.57
CA SER A 127 -17.65 -2.78 -1.19
C SER A 127 -16.55 -3.22 -0.20
N LEU A 128 -16.50 -2.55 0.95
CA LEU A 128 -15.64 -2.91 2.09
C LEU A 128 -16.42 -3.51 3.27
N GLU A 129 -17.72 -3.76 3.11
CA GLU A 129 -18.62 -4.18 4.19
C GLU A 129 -18.30 -5.58 4.74
N GLU A 130 -17.75 -6.46 3.89
CA GLU A 130 -17.42 -7.85 4.23
C GLU A 130 -15.90 -8.07 4.23
N PRO A 131 -15.18 -7.61 5.27
CA PRO A 131 -13.71 -7.65 5.29
C PRO A 131 -13.17 -9.09 5.25
N GLU A 132 -13.88 -10.06 5.80
CA GLU A 132 -13.43 -11.47 5.82
C GLU A 132 -13.39 -12.08 4.41
N LYS A 133 -14.43 -11.84 3.60
CA LYS A 133 -14.45 -12.26 2.19
C LYS A 133 -13.38 -11.53 1.39
N LEU A 134 -13.23 -10.24 1.64
CA LEU A 134 -12.24 -9.41 0.96
C LEU A 134 -10.81 -9.88 1.28
N ASN A 135 -10.53 -10.28 2.52
CA ASN A 135 -9.22 -10.81 2.91
C ASN A 135 -8.86 -12.06 2.08
N ALA A 136 -9.78 -13.02 1.95
CA ALA A 136 -9.53 -14.23 1.16
C ALA A 136 -9.22 -13.90 -0.32
N GLU A 137 -9.97 -12.96 -0.90
CA GLU A 137 -9.76 -12.51 -2.27
C GLU A 137 -8.45 -11.76 -2.45
N VAL A 138 -8.12 -10.85 -1.53
CA VAL A 138 -6.84 -10.13 -1.55
C VAL A 138 -5.66 -11.08 -1.44
N MET A 139 -5.75 -12.12 -0.59
CA MET A 139 -4.71 -13.13 -0.48
C MET A 139 -4.53 -13.93 -1.77
N ARG A 140 -5.63 -14.28 -2.43
CA ARG A 140 -5.63 -14.96 -3.72
C ARG A 140 -4.92 -14.10 -4.77
N GLU A 141 -5.26 -12.81 -4.84
CA GLU A 141 -4.67 -11.87 -5.78
C GLU A 141 -3.20 -11.55 -5.46
N CYS A 142 -2.82 -11.38 -4.20
CA CYS A 142 -1.42 -11.20 -3.79
C CYS A 142 -0.55 -12.38 -4.24
N ARG A 143 -1.11 -13.60 -4.20
CA ARG A 143 -0.43 -14.82 -4.68
C ARG A 143 -0.31 -14.81 -6.21
N ILE A 144 -1.40 -14.53 -6.93
CA ILE A 144 -1.43 -14.53 -8.41
C ILE A 144 -0.50 -13.46 -8.98
N ALA A 145 -0.53 -12.26 -8.41
CA ALA A 145 0.31 -11.15 -8.83
C ALA A 145 1.79 -11.28 -8.39
N GLY A 146 2.13 -12.32 -7.63
CA GLY A 146 3.50 -12.61 -7.20
C GLY A 146 4.03 -11.68 -6.11
N VAL A 147 3.16 -10.96 -5.40
CA VAL A 147 3.54 -10.02 -4.32
C VAL A 147 4.02 -10.76 -3.08
N ALA A 148 3.37 -11.89 -2.76
CA ALA A 148 3.68 -12.71 -1.60
C ALA A 148 3.52 -14.20 -1.94
N ALA A 149 4.51 -15.00 -1.56
CA ALA A 149 4.48 -16.44 -1.73
C ALA A 149 3.68 -17.12 -0.60
N PRO A 150 3.20 -18.36 -0.81
CA PRO A 150 2.58 -19.15 0.27
C PRO A 150 3.48 -19.24 1.50
N GLY A 151 2.92 -18.98 2.68
CA GLY A 151 3.62 -18.93 3.96
C GLY A 151 4.20 -17.56 4.32
N GLU A 152 4.18 -16.58 3.42
CA GLU A 152 4.68 -15.24 3.71
C GLU A 152 3.61 -14.35 4.37
N PRO A 153 4.00 -13.50 5.34
CA PRO A 153 3.06 -12.63 6.04
C PRO A 153 2.71 -11.37 5.23
N VAL A 154 1.48 -10.92 5.41
CA VAL A 154 1.01 -9.59 5.02
C VAL A 154 0.29 -8.94 6.20
N VAL A 155 0.33 -7.62 6.27
CA VAL A 155 -0.32 -6.85 7.34
C VAL A 155 -1.51 -6.11 6.77
N ILE A 156 -2.69 -6.36 7.32
CA ILE A 156 -3.94 -5.71 6.95
C ILE A 156 -4.25 -4.62 7.97
N VAL A 157 -4.58 -3.43 7.49
CA VAL A 157 -5.00 -2.27 8.29
C VAL A 157 -6.38 -1.84 7.83
N CYS A 158 -7.34 -1.88 8.75
CA CYS A 158 -8.73 -1.53 8.45
C CYS A 158 -9.40 -0.81 9.64
N GLY A 159 -10.55 -0.21 9.33
CA GLY A 159 -11.49 0.28 10.33
C GLY A 159 -12.60 -0.74 10.56
N THR A 160 -12.98 -0.98 11.81
CA THR A 160 -14.08 -1.91 12.14
C THR A 160 -15.46 -1.32 11.87
N GLN A 161 -15.57 0.00 11.65
CA GLN A 161 -16.82 0.67 11.33
C GLN A 161 -16.82 1.07 9.86
N ILE A 162 -17.88 0.66 9.15
CA ILE A 162 -18.18 1.13 7.80
C ILE A 162 -18.50 2.62 7.90
N GLY A 163 -17.73 3.46 7.20
CA GLY A 163 -17.76 4.91 7.33
C GLY A 163 -16.38 5.55 7.55
N SER A 164 -16.26 6.80 7.09
CA SER A 164 -15.05 7.61 7.22
C SER A 164 -14.69 7.88 8.68
N GLY A 165 -13.52 7.39 9.13
CA GLY A 165 -12.77 8.07 10.19
C GLY A 165 -12.14 7.22 11.28
N SER A 166 -12.31 5.90 11.32
CA SER A 166 -11.62 5.06 12.32
C SER A 166 -10.67 4.07 11.66
N THR A 167 -9.37 4.23 11.94
CA THR A 167 -8.37 3.19 11.70
C THR A 167 -8.10 2.56 13.05
N ASN A 168 -8.68 1.39 13.32
CA ASN A 168 -8.66 0.80 14.67
C ASN A 168 -8.32 -0.70 14.69
N GLN A 169 -8.06 -1.34 13.55
CA GLN A 169 -7.68 -2.75 13.49
C GLN A 169 -6.40 -2.98 12.66
N ILE A 170 -5.53 -3.83 13.21
CA ILE A 170 -4.38 -4.43 12.51
C ILE A 170 -4.55 -5.94 12.56
N LYS A 171 -4.36 -6.62 11.43
CA LYS A 171 -4.36 -8.06 11.35
C LYS A 171 -3.10 -8.53 10.61
N VAL A 172 -2.42 -9.53 11.15
CA VAL A 172 -1.35 -10.22 10.44
C VAL A 172 -1.96 -11.49 9.88
N GLU A 173 -1.86 -11.68 8.59
CA GLU A 173 -2.34 -12.88 7.91
C GLU A 173 -1.22 -13.46 7.05
N TYR A 174 -1.27 -14.77 6.84
CA TYR A 174 -0.29 -15.51 6.05
C TYR A 174 -0.96 -16.01 4.79
N VAL A 175 -0.28 -15.84 3.65
CA VAL A 175 -0.78 -16.34 2.37
C VAL A 175 -0.84 -17.87 2.45
N GLN A 176 -2.04 -18.45 2.28
CA GLN A 176 -2.23 -19.90 2.36
C GLN A 176 -1.68 -20.61 1.10
N SER A 177 -1.37 -21.89 1.24
CA SER A 177 -1.03 -22.75 0.10
C SER A 177 -2.30 -23.16 -0.66
N PRO A 178 -2.22 -23.42 -1.98
CA PRO A 178 -3.37 -23.84 -2.77
C PRO A 178 -3.99 -25.18 -2.33
N ASP A 179 -3.28 -25.99 -1.52
CA ASP A 179 -3.77 -27.29 -1.05
C ASP A 179 -4.69 -27.20 0.18
N ASP A 180 -4.73 -26.05 0.86
CA ASP A 180 -5.48 -25.86 2.11
C ASP A 180 -6.88 -25.23 1.92
N ALA A 181 -7.20 -24.73 0.72
CA ALA A 181 -8.47 -24.08 0.44
C ALA A 181 -9.39 -25.01 -0.38
N SER A 182 -10.55 -25.32 0.17
CA SER A 182 -11.67 -25.91 -0.56
C SER A 182 -12.18 -24.92 -1.62
N ASP A 183 -11.46 -24.84 -2.73
CA ASP A 183 -11.72 -23.93 -3.83
C ASP A 183 -12.86 -24.49 -4.69
N LYS A 184 -14.10 -24.02 -4.43
CA LYS A 184 -15.19 -24.13 -5.41
C LYS A 184 -15.38 -22.76 -6.03
N PRO A 185 -15.27 -22.63 -7.36
CA PRO A 185 -15.50 -21.37 -8.03
C PRO A 185 -16.98 -21.02 -7.92
N HIS A 186 -17.29 -19.91 -7.25
CA HIS A 186 -18.57 -19.23 -7.38
C HIS A 186 -18.35 -18.03 -8.30
N LEU A 187 -18.87 -18.16 -9.53
CA LEU A 187 -18.94 -17.21 -10.65
C LEU A 187 -19.26 -15.77 -10.19
N ASP A 188 -18.75 -14.70 -10.83
CA ASP A 188 -18.99 -14.34 -12.23
C ASP A 188 -17.77 -13.80 -12.99
N ASP A 189 -17.66 -14.25 -14.25
CA ASP A 189 -16.80 -13.74 -15.32
C ASP A 189 -17.20 -12.30 -15.72
N ASN A 190 -16.91 -11.31 -14.88
CA ASN A 190 -16.80 -9.92 -15.30
C ASN A 190 -15.49 -9.34 -14.79
N ALA A 191 -14.51 -9.40 -15.70
CA ALA A 191 -13.15 -8.93 -15.54
C ALA A 191 -13.06 -7.57 -14.84
N ALA A 192 -12.64 -7.59 -13.57
CA ALA A 192 -11.76 -6.55 -13.07
C ALA A 192 -10.41 -6.78 -13.77
N GLU A 193 -10.23 -6.16 -14.94
CA GLU A 193 -8.90 -6.04 -15.55
C GLU A 193 -7.99 -5.32 -14.55
N PHE A 194 -7.24 -6.10 -13.78
CA PHE A 194 -6.02 -5.67 -13.13
C PHE A 194 -5.05 -5.29 -14.26
N ASN A 195 -5.18 -4.05 -14.71
CA ASN A 195 -4.37 -3.48 -15.78
C ASN A 195 -2.89 -3.43 -15.37
N GLY A 196 -2.19 -4.54 -15.62
CA GLY A 196 -0.79 -4.58 -16.06
C GLY A 196 0.27 -3.99 -15.12
N CYS A 197 -0.01 -3.76 -13.84
CA CYS A 197 1.01 -3.29 -12.91
C CYS A 197 1.66 -4.48 -12.21
N THR A 198 2.60 -5.12 -12.92
CA THR A 198 3.60 -5.99 -12.28
C THR A 198 4.31 -5.19 -11.21
N ILE A 199 4.21 -5.64 -9.95
CA ILE A 199 5.07 -5.18 -8.87
C ILE A 199 6.40 -5.90 -9.10
N SER A 200 7.31 -5.23 -9.81
CA SER A 200 8.71 -5.64 -9.99
C SER A 200 9.62 -4.63 -9.35
#